data_AF-A0A930MYK1-F1
#
_entry.id   AF-A0A930MYK1-F1
#
_cell.length_a   1.000
_cell.length_b   1.000
_cell.length_c   1.000
_cell.angle_alpha   90.00
_cell.angle_beta   90.00
_cell.angle_gamma   90.00
#
_symmetry.space_group_name_H-M   'P 1'
#
loop_
_entity.id
_entity.type
_entity.pdbx_description
1 polymer ?
#
loop_
_entity_poly.entity_id
_entity_poly.type
_entity_poly.pdbx_seq_one_letter_code
_entity_poly.pdbx_strand_id
1 'polypeptide(L)'
;MYKRYILQLLLLLCPLCGMAQDNTSIFPVDWKQIEHTVKTYPDSVKALVTRLTQPEIDTTMTKPEGILAYFGQSYISKGSEMADVMKMNELSKDNPSAALKLAEKVLATNPLNIEALIVKAIILLNNAKTTSANSEELRAKARHCLITTIQIYNIINATGNGTAEQPFRVLYVSDEYNFIHYYLEIENIEGQSLIMTGENKLPCDLLHLGEKSQNWDKEKIYFDITRVLELER
;
A
#
# COMPACT_ATOMS: atom_id res chain seq x y z
N MET A 1 -5.71 -7.05 19.59
CA MET A 1 -5.41 -8.49 19.55
C MET A 1 -5.16 -9.04 18.13
N TYR A 2 -5.51 -8.33 17.05
CA TYR A 2 -5.23 -8.73 15.65
C TYR A 2 -3.78 -8.46 15.18
N LYS A 3 -3.13 -7.39 15.68
CA LYS A 3 -1.77 -6.98 15.29
C LYS A 3 -0.71 -8.08 15.50
N ARG A 4 -0.80 -8.81 16.61
CA ARG A 4 0.20 -9.83 17.01
C ARG A 4 0.24 -11.05 16.08
N TYR A 5 -0.86 -11.37 15.40
CA TYR A 5 -0.95 -12.53 14.49
C TYR A 5 -0.54 -12.19 13.05
N ILE A 6 -0.68 -10.92 12.63
CA ILE A 6 -0.19 -10.44 11.32
C ILE A 6 1.34 -10.37 11.35
N LEU A 7 1.91 -9.82 12.44
CA LEU A 7 3.35 -9.77 12.68
C LEU A 7 3.98 -11.18 12.69
N GLN A 8 3.31 -12.17 13.29
CA GLN A 8 3.77 -13.56 13.33
C GLN A 8 3.69 -14.30 11.99
N LEU A 9 2.79 -13.89 11.08
CA LEU A 9 2.71 -14.45 9.73
C LEU A 9 3.71 -13.81 8.76
N LEU A 10 4.05 -12.53 8.97
CA LEU A 10 5.11 -11.80 8.25
C LEU A 10 6.52 -12.38 8.56
N LEU A 11 6.75 -12.78 9.82
CA LEU A 11 8.02 -13.37 10.28
C LEU A 11 8.40 -14.70 9.60
N LEU A 12 7.45 -15.43 9.02
CA LEU A 12 7.70 -16.72 8.33
C LEU A 12 8.15 -16.57 6.86
N LEU A 13 8.19 -15.34 6.33
CA LEU A 13 8.63 -15.03 4.96
C LEU A 13 10.04 -14.43 4.87
N CYS A 14 10.74 -14.25 6.01
CA CYS A 14 12.12 -13.77 5.99
C CYS A 14 13.12 -14.92 6.00
N PRO A 15 13.89 -15.05 4.91
CA PRO A 15 15.33 -14.95 5.10
C PRO A 15 15.92 -13.84 4.22
N LEU A 16 16.78 -13.03 4.84
CA LEU A 16 17.71 -12.05 4.27
C LEU A 16 17.13 -10.71 3.78
N CYS A 17 16.76 -9.84 4.73
CA CYS A 17 17.09 -8.42 4.57
C CYS A 17 18.45 -8.18 5.25
N GLY A 18 19.53 -8.48 4.52
CA GLY A 18 20.82 -7.89 4.83
C GLY A 18 20.74 -6.39 4.54
N MET A 19 21.35 -5.57 5.41
CA MET A 19 21.48 -4.11 5.31
C MET A 19 21.45 -3.60 3.85
N ALA A 20 20.29 -3.15 3.37
CA ALA A 20 20.11 -2.69 1.98
C ALA A 20 19.89 -1.17 1.89
N GLN A 21 20.36 -0.42 2.89
CA GLN A 21 20.08 1.01 2.98
C GLN A 21 20.94 1.89 2.07
N ASP A 22 21.98 1.36 1.42
CA ASP A 22 22.98 2.21 0.74
C ASP A 22 23.06 2.09 -0.81
N ASN A 23 22.22 1.32 -1.49
CA ASN A 23 22.30 1.31 -2.98
C ASN A 23 21.02 0.92 -3.75
N THR A 24 19.84 1.19 -3.19
CA THR A 24 18.60 0.99 -3.94
C THR A 24 18.35 2.20 -4.84
N SER A 25 18.42 2.01 -6.17
CA SER A 25 18.05 3.07 -7.11
C SER A 25 16.65 3.59 -6.79
N ILE A 26 16.55 4.90 -6.61
CA ILE A 26 15.30 5.64 -6.38
C ILE A 26 14.68 5.97 -7.75
N PHE A 27 13.38 5.77 -7.86
CA PHE A 27 12.57 6.05 -9.04
C PHE A 27 11.51 7.08 -8.68
N PRO A 28 11.82 8.39 -8.80
CA PRO A 28 10.88 9.44 -8.50
C PRO A 28 9.63 9.32 -9.37
N VAL A 29 8.47 9.67 -8.81
CA VAL A 29 7.21 9.68 -9.56
C VAL A 29 7.07 11.03 -10.27
N ASP A 30 6.97 10.99 -11.60
CA ASP A 30 6.53 12.13 -12.38
C ASP A 30 5.01 12.05 -12.59
N TRP A 31 4.28 12.79 -11.75
CA TRP A 31 2.83 12.81 -11.78
C TRP A 31 2.26 13.25 -13.14
N LYS A 32 2.91 14.20 -13.82
CA LYS A 32 2.46 14.71 -15.12
C LYS A 32 2.66 13.66 -16.21
N GLN A 33 3.80 12.97 -16.20
CA GLN A 33 4.07 11.88 -17.12
C GLN A 33 3.09 10.72 -16.91
N ILE A 34 2.86 10.30 -15.66
CA ILE A 34 1.91 9.23 -15.36
C ILE A 34 0.50 9.60 -15.83
N GLU A 35 0.03 10.81 -15.51
CA GLU A 35 -1.29 11.27 -15.96
C GLU A 35 -1.39 11.25 -17.49
N HIS A 36 -0.37 11.75 -18.19
CA HIS A 36 -0.32 11.72 -19.64
C HIS A 36 -0.36 10.29 -20.18
N THR A 37 0.44 9.38 -19.63
CA THR A 37 0.45 7.97 -20.04
C THR A 37 -0.88 7.29 -19.81
N VAL A 38 -1.54 7.52 -18.67
CA VAL A 38 -2.87 6.95 -18.39
C VAL A 38 -3.92 7.49 -19.38
N LYS A 39 -3.87 8.78 -19.72
CA LYS A 39 -4.79 9.39 -20.69
C LYS A 39 -4.59 8.84 -22.10
N THR A 40 -3.33 8.64 -22.51
CA THR A 40 -3.00 8.18 -23.86
C THR A 40 -3.15 6.66 -24.02
N TYR A 41 -2.78 5.88 -23.00
CA TYR A 41 -2.70 4.42 -23.05
C TYR A 41 -3.34 3.74 -21.80
N PRO A 42 -4.64 3.97 -21.53
CA PRO A 42 -5.28 3.48 -20.30
C PRO A 42 -5.27 1.95 -20.20
N ASP A 43 -5.43 1.24 -21.33
CA ASP A 43 -5.48 -0.22 -21.33
C ASP A 43 -4.11 -0.85 -21.09
N SER A 44 -3.03 -0.19 -21.51
CA SER A 44 -1.66 -0.60 -21.16
C SER A 44 -1.41 -0.49 -19.66
N VAL A 45 -1.91 0.57 -19.00
CA VAL A 45 -1.81 0.71 -17.54
C VAL A 45 -2.65 -0.36 -16.83
N LYS A 46 -3.88 -0.62 -17.28
CA LYS A 46 -4.72 -1.71 -16.75
C LYS A 46 -4.07 -3.09 -16.90
N ALA A 47 -3.35 -3.32 -17.99
CA ALA A 47 -2.60 -4.56 -18.18
C ALA A 47 -1.46 -4.70 -17.14
N LEU A 48 -0.77 -3.61 -16.80
CA LEU A 48 0.24 -3.61 -15.74
C LEU A 48 -0.39 -3.86 -14.36
N VAL A 49 -1.54 -3.24 -14.06
CA VAL A 49 -2.31 -3.50 -12.83
C VAL A 49 -2.70 -4.99 -12.76
N THR A 50 -3.18 -5.54 -13.88
CA THR A 50 -3.56 -6.95 -13.96
C THR A 50 -2.38 -7.89 -13.70
N ARG A 51 -1.17 -7.54 -14.16
CA ARG A 51 0.06 -8.28 -13.87
C ARG A 51 0.40 -8.29 -12.37
N LEU A 52 0.24 -7.15 -11.67
CA LEU A 52 0.46 -7.06 -10.22
C LEU A 52 -0.55 -7.86 -9.39
N THR A 53 -1.77 -8.04 -9.90
CA THR A 53 -2.83 -8.77 -9.20
C THR A 53 -2.98 -10.21 -9.65
N GLN A 54 -2.04 -10.76 -10.42
CA GLN A 54 -2.06 -12.20 -10.75
C GLN A 54 -1.75 -13.06 -9.51
N PRO A 55 -2.31 -14.28 -9.41
CA PRO A 55 -1.98 -15.21 -8.33
C PRO A 55 -0.49 -15.55 -8.25
N GLU A 56 0.17 -15.62 -9.40
CA GLU A 56 1.62 -15.85 -9.52
C GLU A 56 2.36 -14.52 -9.57
N ILE A 57 3.45 -14.42 -8.80
CA ILE A 57 4.29 -13.22 -8.77
C ILE A 57 5.00 -13.06 -10.11
N ASP A 58 4.72 -11.95 -10.79
CA ASP A 58 5.47 -11.56 -11.98
C ASP A 58 6.87 -11.05 -11.58
N THR A 59 7.87 -11.88 -11.81
CA THR A 59 9.28 -11.55 -11.54
C THR A 59 9.94 -10.72 -12.64
N THR A 60 9.24 -10.45 -13.74
CA THR A 60 9.74 -9.69 -14.89
C THR A 60 9.33 -8.22 -14.87
N MET A 61 8.40 -7.84 -13.99
CA MET A 61 7.95 -6.46 -13.87
C MET A 61 9.07 -5.54 -13.38
N THR A 62 9.34 -4.50 -14.14
CA THR A 62 10.31 -3.47 -13.77
C THR A 62 9.73 -2.50 -12.73
N LYS A 63 10.60 -1.84 -11.96
CA LYS A 63 10.18 -0.81 -10.99
C LYS A 63 9.37 0.33 -11.63
N PRO A 64 9.77 0.91 -12.79
CA PRO A 64 8.96 1.91 -13.47
C PRO A 64 7.58 1.40 -13.90
N GLU A 65 7.47 0.14 -14.37
CA GLU A 65 6.17 -0.45 -14.70
C GLU A 65 5.28 -0.60 -13.46
N GLY A 66 5.83 -1.06 -12.33
CA GLY A 66 5.10 -1.16 -11.06
C GLY A 66 4.63 0.20 -10.54
N ILE A 67 5.50 1.22 -10.62
CA ILE A 67 5.16 2.63 -10.31
C ILE A 67 4.02 3.11 -11.21
N LEU A 68 4.11 2.90 -12.52
CA LEU A 68 3.06 3.28 -13.45
C LEU A 68 1.75 2.53 -13.18
N ALA A 69 1.81 1.24 -12.82
CA ALA A 69 0.63 0.46 -12.47
C ALA A 69 -0.07 1.03 -11.23
N TYR A 70 0.67 1.17 -10.12
CA TYR A 70 0.09 1.59 -8.84
C TYR A 70 -0.38 3.05 -8.86
N PHE A 71 0.50 4.00 -9.19
CA PHE A 71 0.13 5.41 -9.21
C PHE A 71 -0.79 5.76 -10.39
N GLY A 72 -0.63 5.09 -11.54
CA GLY A 72 -1.50 5.26 -12.69
C GLY A 72 -2.93 4.78 -12.45
N GLN A 73 -3.11 3.70 -11.67
CA GLN A 73 -4.44 3.22 -11.28
C GLN A 73 -5.26 4.30 -10.57
N SER A 74 -4.61 5.21 -9.82
CA SER A 74 -5.30 6.32 -9.16
C SER A 74 -5.94 7.32 -10.14
N TYR A 75 -5.42 7.47 -11.36
CA TYR A 75 -6.00 8.32 -12.41
C TYR A 75 -7.15 7.63 -13.14
N ILE A 76 -7.22 6.30 -13.06
CA ILE A 76 -8.31 5.48 -13.59
C ILE A 76 -9.47 5.48 -12.58
N SER A 77 -9.22 5.11 -11.31
CA SER A 77 -10.28 5.04 -10.30
C SER A 77 -10.72 6.40 -9.78
N LYS A 78 -9.82 7.40 -9.78
CA LYS A 78 -10.07 8.78 -9.34
C LYS A 78 -10.67 8.89 -7.94
N GLY A 79 -10.33 7.96 -7.05
CA GLY A 79 -10.84 7.92 -5.68
C GLY A 79 -12.34 7.58 -5.59
N SER A 80 -12.96 7.09 -6.66
CA SER A 80 -14.39 6.73 -6.66
C SER A 80 -14.73 5.59 -5.67
N GLU A 81 -13.72 4.84 -5.22
CA GLU A 81 -13.86 3.80 -4.21
C GLU A 81 -13.91 4.32 -2.76
N MET A 82 -13.56 5.59 -2.50
CA MET A 82 -13.30 6.07 -1.13
C MET A 82 -14.49 5.97 -0.17
N ALA A 83 -15.70 6.24 -0.65
CA ALA A 83 -16.90 6.10 0.19
C ALA A 83 -17.13 4.64 0.63
N ASP A 84 -16.86 3.68 -0.26
CA ASP A 84 -16.95 2.26 0.07
C ASP A 84 -15.81 1.83 1.01
N VAL A 85 -14.61 2.40 0.87
CA VAL A 85 -13.48 2.18 1.78
C VAL A 85 -13.81 2.63 3.21
N MET A 86 -14.32 3.86 3.38
CA MET A 86 -14.74 4.37 4.68
C MET A 86 -15.79 3.46 5.32
N LYS A 87 -16.81 3.07 4.55
CA LYS A 87 -17.87 2.17 5.04
C LYS A 87 -17.35 0.77 5.37
N MET A 88 -16.42 0.25 4.57
CA MET A 88 -15.76 -1.03 4.81
C MET A 88 -15.03 -1.02 6.16
N ASN A 89 -14.27 0.05 6.44
CA ASN A 89 -13.51 0.18 7.68
C ASN A 89 -14.42 0.24 8.92
N GLU A 90 -15.51 1.02 8.86
CA GLU A 90 -16.53 1.06 9.91
C GLU A 90 -17.10 -0.34 10.22
N LEU A 91 -17.40 -1.12 9.17
CA LEU A 91 -18.04 -2.42 9.31
C LEU A 91 -17.07 -3.56 9.63
N SER A 92 -15.76 -3.37 9.45
CA SER A 92 -14.75 -4.44 9.52
C SER A 92 -14.75 -5.23 10.83
N LYS A 93 -15.08 -4.58 11.95
CA LYS A 93 -15.16 -5.20 13.28
C LYS A 93 -16.54 -5.80 13.57
N ASP A 94 -17.60 -5.05 13.28
CA ASP A 94 -18.95 -5.38 13.74
C ASP A 94 -19.75 -6.23 12.74
N ASN A 95 -19.43 -6.11 11.45
CA ASN A 95 -20.06 -6.88 10.38
C ASN A 95 -19.03 -7.31 9.31
N PRO A 96 -18.15 -8.29 9.62
CA PRO A 96 -17.10 -8.74 8.70
C PRO A 96 -17.63 -9.25 7.36
N SER A 97 -18.84 -9.81 7.30
CA SER A 97 -19.42 -10.27 6.04
C SER A 97 -19.78 -9.11 5.11
N ALA A 98 -20.38 -8.04 5.64
CA ALA A 98 -20.66 -6.83 4.85
C ALA A 98 -19.37 -6.10 4.45
N ALA A 99 -18.39 -6.02 5.37
CA ALA A 99 -17.08 -5.45 5.07
C ALA A 99 -16.36 -6.21 3.95
N LEU A 100 -16.42 -7.55 3.93
CA LEU A 100 -15.82 -8.35 2.86
C LEU A 100 -16.43 -8.03 1.48
N LYS A 101 -17.76 -7.88 1.40
CA LYS A 101 -18.42 -7.50 0.14
C LYS A 101 -18.01 -6.10 -0.33
N LEU A 102 -17.85 -5.16 0.59
CA LEU A 102 -17.34 -3.82 0.26
C LEU A 102 -15.88 -3.87 -0.16
N ALA A 103 -15.03 -4.66 0.49
CA ALA A 103 -13.65 -4.86 0.07
C ALA A 103 -13.57 -5.41 -1.36
N GLU A 104 -14.41 -6.39 -1.71
CA GLU A 104 -14.49 -6.92 -3.08
C GLU A 104 -14.96 -5.87 -4.09
N LYS A 105 -15.94 -5.03 -3.71
CA LYS A 105 -16.39 -3.91 -4.54
C LYS A 105 -15.29 -2.87 -4.75
N VAL A 106 -14.58 -2.49 -3.69
CA VAL A 106 -13.44 -1.57 -3.75
C VAL A 106 -12.37 -2.14 -4.69
N LEU A 107 -12.00 -3.41 -4.53
CA LEU A 107 -10.97 -4.05 -5.36
C LEU A 107 -11.39 -4.24 -6.82
N ALA A 108 -12.69 -4.26 -7.12
CA ALA A 108 -13.18 -4.22 -8.50
C ALA A 108 -12.97 -2.84 -9.16
N THR A 109 -13.01 -1.75 -8.38
CA THR A 109 -12.75 -0.38 -8.84
C THR A 109 -11.26 -0.03 -8.83
N ASN A 110 -10.56 -0.38 -7.76
CA ASN A 110 -9.14 -0.20 -7.58
C ASN A 110 -8.50 -1.50 -7.04
N PRO A 111 -7.97 -2.36 -7.92
CA PRO A 111 -7.38 -3.64 -7.53
C PRO A 111 -6.15 -3.52 -6.63
N LEU A 112 -5.57 -2.33 -6.51
CA LEU A 112 -4.35 -2.05 -5.74
C LEU A 112 -4.64 -1.20 -4.49
N ASN A 113 -5.90 -1.12 -4.05
CA ASN A 113 -6.25 -0.44 -2.80
C ASN A 113 -5.75 -1.27 -1.59
N ILE A 114 -4.74 -0.75 -0.88
CA ILE A 114 -4.06 -1.45 0.23
C ILE A 114 -5.03 -1.80 1.36
N GLU A 115 -5.89 -0.87 1.79
CA GLU A 115 -6.83 -1.13 2.88
C GLU A 115 -7.80 -2.27 2.56
N ALA A 116 -8.37 -2.27 1.35
CA ALA A 116 -9.29 -3.33 0.94
C ALA A 116 -8.59 -4.68 0.82
N LEU A 117 -7.34 -4.73 0.34
CA LEU A 117 -6.53 -5.95 0.33
C LEU A 117 -6.31 -6.49 1.75
N ILE A 118 -5.91 -5.62 2.70
CA ILE A 118 -5.66 -5.99 4.09
C ILE A 118 -6.94 -6.46 4.78
N VAL A 119 -8.03 -5.69 4.68
CA VAL A 119 -9.33 -6.04 5.28
C VAL A 119 -9.84 -7.38 4.75
N LYS A 120 -9.80 -7.59 3.43
CA LYS A 120 -10.16 -8.85 2.80
C LYS A 120 -9.30 -10.00 3.32
N ALA A 121 -7.98 -9.84 3.38
CA ALA A 121 -7.08 -10.86 3.88
C ALA A 121 -7.41 -11.26 5.33
N ILE A 122 -7.61 -10.29 6.22
CA ILE A 122 -7.92 -10.53 7.64
C ILE A 122 -9.22 -11.31 7.80
N ILE A 123 -10.28 -10.90 7.09
CA ILE A 123 -11.59 -11.56 7.18
C ILE A 123 -11.50 -13.00 6.66
N LEU A 124 -10.84 -13.21 5.51
CA LEU A 124 -10.65 -14.55 4.94
C LEU A 124 -9.85 -15.46 5.89
N LEU A 125 -8.78 -14.96 6.52
CA LEU A 125 -8.00 -15.71 7.50
C LEU A 125 -8.82 -16.07 8.74
N ASN A 126 -9.67 -15.17 9.22
CA ASN A 126 -10.55 -15.45 10.35
C ASN A 126 -11.59 -16.52 9.99
N ASN A 127 -12.22 -16.41 8.82
CA ASN A 127 -13.18 -17.41 8.33
C ASN A 127 -12.52 -18.79 8.15
N ALA A 128 -11.26 -18.83 7.68
CA ALA A 128 -10.49 -20.07 7.55
C ALA A 128 -10.20 -20.77 8.89
N LYS A 129 -10.22 -20.03 10.01
CA LYS A 129 -10.07 -20.61 11.37
C LYS A 129 -11.37 -21.24 11.86
N THR A 130 -12.52 -20.71 11.44
CA THR A 130 -13.84 -21.15 11.93
C THR A 130 -14.49 -22.22 11.06
N THR A 131 -14.03 -22.42 9.82
CA THR A 131 -14.66 -23.35 8.86
C THR A 131 -13.62 -24.27 8.20
N SER A 132 -13.77 -25.59 8.37
CA SER A 132 -12.80 -26.58 7.87
C SER A 132 -12.90 -26.86 6.36
N ALA A 133 -14.11 -26.87 5.80
CA ALA A 133 -14.37 -27.32 4.43
C ALA A 133 -13.61 -26.54 3.34
N ASN A 134 -13.40 -25.22 3.54
CA ASN A 134 -12.76 -24.35 2.53
C ASN A 134 -11.54 -23.61 3.10
N SER A 135 -10.96 -24.10 4.21
CA SER A 135 -9.95 -23.33 4.96
C SER A 135 -8.69 -23.03 4.14
N GLU A 136 -8.24 -23.95 3.28
CA GLU A 136 -7.03 -23.73 2.48
C GLU A 136 -7.25 -22.77 1.32
N GLU A 137 -8.40 -22.84 0.64
CA GLU A 137 -8.76 -21.89 -0.42
C GLU A 137 -8.85 -20.45 0.14
N LEU A 138 -9.48 -20.28 1.30
CA LEU A 138 -9.57 -18.99 1.99
C LEU A 138 -8.18 -18.46 2.36
N ARG A 139 -7.29 -19.33 2.88
CA ARG A 139 -5.90 -18.95 3.16
C ARG A 139 -5.15 -18.58 1.89
N ALA A 140 -5.32 -19.30 0.79
CA ALA A 140 -4.68 -18.99 -0.48
C ALA A 140 -5.10 -17.61 -1.00
N LYS A 141 -6.40 -17.30 -0.98
CA LYS A 141 -6.92 -15.98 -1.36
C LYS A 141 -6.41 -14.86 -0.45
N ALA A 142 -6.33 -15.11 0.86
CA ALA A 142 -5.77 -14.15 1.79
C ALA A 142 -4.27 -13.91 1.57
N ARG A 143 -3.49 -14.97 1.36
CA ARG A 143 -2.06 -14.88 1.04
C ARG A 143 -1.84 -14.06 -0.22
N HIS A 144 -2.65 -14.27 -1.25
CA HIS A 144 -2.58 -13.48 -2.48
C HIS A 144 -2.78 -11.97 -2.19
N CYS A 145 -3.80 -11.59 -1.41
CA CYS A 145 -4.02 -10.19 -1.05
C CYS A 145 -2.81 -9.57 -0.31
N LEU A 146 -2.19 -10.34 0.60
CA LEU A 146 -1.01 -9.90 1.35
C LEU A 146 0.23 -9.78 0.46
N ILE A 147 0.44 -10.71 -0.47
CA ILE A 147 1.55 -10.66 -1.44
C ILE A 147 1.42 -9.41 -2.32
N THR A 148 0.23 -9.14 -2.86
CA THR A 148 -0.02 -7.92 -3.64
C THR A 148 0.23 -6.66 -2.81
N THR A 149 -0.17 -6.66 -1.53
CA THR A 149 0.11 -5.55 -0.61
C THR A 149 1.62 -5.32 -0.44
N ILE A 150 2.41 -6.38 -0.26
CA ILE A 150 3.88 -6.29 -0.15
C ILE A 150 4.50 -5.77 -1.45
N GLN A 151 4.00 -6.17 -2.62
CA GLN A 151 4.46 -5.63 -3.90
C GLN A 151 4.20 -4.12 -4.00
N ILE A 152 3.04 -3.65 -3.53
CA ILE A 152 2.72 -2.21 -3.48
C ILE A 152 3.68 -1.47 -2.52
N TYR A 153 3.96 -2.03 -1.34
CA TYR A 153 4.95 -1.42 -0.45
C TYR A 153 6.34 -1.34 -1.06
N ASN A 154 6.78 -2.36 -1.80
CA ASN A 154 8.04 -2.31 -2.53
C ASN A 154 8.05 -1.21 -3.61
N ILE A 155 6.89 -0.95 -4.24
CA ILE A 155 6.71 0.17 -5.19
C ILE A 155 6.83 1.50 -4.45
N ILE A 156 6.15 1.69 -3.32
CA ILE A 156 6.23 2.90 -2.48
C ILE A 156 7.68 3.14 -2.04
N ASN A 157 8.35 2.10 -1.52
CA ASN A 157 9.75 2.16 -1.09
C ASN A 157 10.72 2.54 -2.22
N ALA A 158 10.40 2.20 -3.48
CA ALA A 158 11.22 2.58 -4.63
C ALA A 158 11.11 4.07 -5.00
N THR A 159 10.12 4.80 -4.48
CA THR A 159 9.87 6.20 -4.89
C THR A 159 10.76 7.24 -4.21
N GLY A 160 11.36 6.89 -3.07
CA GLY A 160 12.14 7.81 -2.25
C GLY A 160 12.93 7.07 -1.18
N ASN A 161 13.49 7.82 -0.24
CA ASN A 161 14.17 7.28 0.95
C ASN A 161 13.62 7.89 2.23
N GLY A 162 12.40 8.45 2.15
CA GLY A 162 11.65 9.07 3.23
C GLY A 162 12.35 10.26 3.89
N THR A 163 13.16 11.02 3.14
CA THR A 163 13.73 12.32 3.56
C THR A 163 12.93 13.48 2.98
N ALA A 164 13.20 14.71 3.43
CA ALA A 164 12.52 15.90 2.90
C ALA A 164 12.80 16.12 1.40
N GLU A 165 13.99 15.77 0.94
CA GLU A 165 14.43 15.88 -0.46
C GLU A 165 13.86 14.75 -1.33
N GLN A 166 13.70 13.56 -0.75
CA GLN A 166 13.25 12.35 -1.44
C GLN A 166 12.19 11.62 -0.60
N PRO A 167 11.00 12.22 -0.43
CA PRO A 167 9.92 11.60 0.34
C PRO A 167 9.41 10.34 -0.38
N PHE A 168 8.83 9.42 0.38
CA PHE A 168 8.03 8.36 -0.21
C PHE A 168 6.75 8.94 -0.81
N ARG A 169 6.15 8.27 -1.78
CA ARG A 169 4.89 8.71 -2.40
C ARG A 169 3.79 7.71 -2.17
N VAL A 170 2.62 8.24 -1.86
CA VAL A 170 1.43 7.48 -1.46
C VAL A 170 0.19 8.01 -2.18
N LEU A 171 -0.89 7.23 -2.18
CA LEU A 171 -2.16 7.62 -2.77
C LEU A 171 -3.19 8.04 -1.72
N TYR A 172 -3.12 7.44 -0.53
CA TYR A 172 -4.04 7.68 0.57
C TYR A 172 -3.29 7.90 1.88
N VAL A 173 -3.89 8.63 2.84
CA VAL A 173 -3.31 8.79 4.19
C VAL A 173 -3.08 7.41 4.83
N SER A 174 -4.02 6.49 4.64
CA SER A 174 -3.91 5.13 5.17
C SER A 174 -2.71 4.35 4.62
N ASP A 175 -2.23 4.66 3.40
CA ASP A 175 -1.05 4.02 2.84
C ASP A 175 0.21 4.35 3.65
N GLU A 176 0.32 5.57 4.19
CA GLU A 176 1.44 6.02 5.03
C GLU A 176 1.53 5.18 6.30
N TYR A 177 0.43 5.12 7.04
CA TYR A 177 0.34 4.37 8.30
C TYR A 177 0.50 2.87 8.07
N ASN A 178 -0.14 2.33 7.04
CA ASN A 178 0.00 0.92 6.70
C ASN A 178 1.43 0.57 6.29
N PHE A 179 2.12 1.43 5.54
CA PHE A 179 3.52 1.25 5.17
C PHE A 179 4.43 1.29 6.42
N ILE A 180 4.26 2.27 7.31
CA ILE A 180 5.05 2.35 8.55
C ILE A 180 4.82 1.12 9.44
N HIS A 181 3.57 0.73 9.66
CA HIS A 181 3.23 -0.38 10.56
C HIS A 181 3.62 -1.74 10.01
N TYR A 182 3.36 -2.02 8.73
CA TYR A 182 3.49 -3.37 8.18
C TYR A 182 4.75 -3.59 7.35
N TYR A 183 5.31 -2.55 6.72
CA TYR A 183 6.55 -2.66 5.95
C TYR A 183 7.76 -2.26 6.77
N LEU A 184 7.68 -1.14 7.49
CA LEU A 184 8.77 -0.67 8.35
C LEU A 184 8.73 -1.29 9.75
N GLU A 185 7.66 -1.98 10.14
CA GLU A 185 7.50 -2.61 11.46
C GLU A 185 7.64 -1.62 12.63
N ILE A 186 7.13 -0.40 12.46
CA ILE A 186 7.11 0.64 13.48
C ILE A 186 5.67 0.86 13.93
N GLU A 187 5.39 0.70 15.23
CA GLU A 187 4.06 0.85 15.81
C GLU A 187 3.85 2.24 16.42
N ASN A 188 4.89 2.82 17.02
CA ASN A 188 4.82 4.09 17.74
C ASN A 188 5.09 5.29 16.83
N ILE A 189 4.03 6.03 16.50
CA ILE A 189 4.09 7.33 15.82
C ILE A 189 3.73 8.41 16.85
N GLU A 190 4.66 9.32 17.13
CA GLU A 190 4.55 10.33 18.19
C GLU A 190 3.85 11.61 17.73
N GLY A 191 3.89 11.90 16.44
CA GLY A 191 3.30 13.12 15.90
C GLY A 191 3.35 13.18 14.38
N GLN A 192 2.54 14.08 13.84
CA GLN A 192 2.43 14.37 12.42
C GLN A 192 2.42 15.89 12.22
N SER A 193 2.97 16.35 11.09
CA SER A 193 2.88 17.74 10.66
C SER A 193 2.86 17.82 9.14
N LEU A 194 1.96 18.65 8.60
CA LEU A 194 1.97 19.01 7.19
C LEU A 194 3.01 20.10 6.96
N ILE A 195 3.94 19.86 6.04
CA ILE A 195 5.00 20.78 5.68
C ILE A 195 5.09 20.95 4.16
N MET A 196 5.74 22.02 3.71
CA MET A 196 6.05 22.23 2.29
C MET A 196 7.55 22.05 2.10
N THR A 197 7.97 21.07 1.28
CA THR A 197 9.39 20.74 1.06
C THR A 197 9.85 21.08 -0.36
N GLY A 198 11.16 21.29 -0.51
CA GLY A 198 11.81 21.56 -1.80
C GLY A 198 11.45 22.93 -2.42
N GLU A 199 12.08 23.21 -3.56
CA GLU A 199 11.89 24.49 -4.28
C GLU A 199 10.46 24.65 -4.82
N ASN A 200 9.81 23.53 -5.16
CA ASN A 200 8.45 23.50 -5.70
C ASN A 200 7.35 23.55 -4.63
N LYS A 201 7.71 23.66 -3.34
CA LYS A 201 6.76 23.61 -2.21
C LYS A 201 5.84 22.38 -2.31
N LEU A 202 6.44 21.20 -2.39
CA LEU A 202 5.72 19.93 -2.41
C LEU A 202 5.02 19.72 -1.06
N PRO A 203 3.70 19.47 -1.01
CA PRO A 203 3.02 19.16 0.24
C PRO A 203 3.48 17.78 0.72
N CYS A 204 4.06 17.73 1.91
CA CYS A 204 4.50 16.49 2.53
C CYS A 204 3.97 16.38 3.95
N ASP A 205 3.56 15.17 4.30
CA ASP A 205 3.38 14.80 5.69
C ASP A 205 4.71 14.33 6.28
N LEU A 206 5.07 14.94 7.39
CA LEU A 206 6.19 14.58 8.24
C LEU A 206 5.65 13.84 9.46
N LEU A 207 6.05 12.58 9.62
CA LEU A 207 5.73 11.78 10.80
C LEU A 207 6.97 11.63 11.67
N HIS A 208 6.77 11.83 12.97
CA HIS A 208 7.76 11.59 14.02
C HIS A 208 7.56 10.19 14.60
N LEU A 209 8.61 9.38 14.55
CA LEU A 209 8.56 7.98 14.97
C LEU A 209 9.21 7.85 16.35
N GLY A 210 8.50 7.22 17.28
CA GLY A 210 8.96 7.02 18.65
C GLY A 210 9.78 5.75 18.85
N GLU A 211 10.04 5.01 17.78
CA GLU A 211 10.92 3.84 17.77
C GLU A 211 11.59 3.67 16.41
N LYS A 212 12.61 2.80 16.40
CA LYS A 212 13.34 2.38 15.19
C LYS A 212 13.10 0.90 14.97
N SER A 213 13.29 0.45 13.74
CA SER A 213 13.24 -0.96 13.37
C SER A 213 14.49 -1.36 12.57
N GLN A 214 14.54 -2.64 12.15
CA GLN A 214 15.58 -3.09 11.22
C GLN A 214 15.44 -2.46 9.83
N ASN A 215 14.24 -2.00 9.48
CA ASN A 215 13.90 -1.45 8.17
C ASN A 215 13.94 0.10 8.15
N TRP A 216 14.05 0.73 9.32
CA TRP A 216 14.08 2.19 9.43
C TRP A 216 14.75 2.69 10.72
N ASP A 217 15.82 3.48 10.57
CA ASP A 217 16.70 3.91 11.66
C ASP A 217 16.64 5.42 11.96
N LYS A 218 15.73 6.15 11.31
CA LYS A 218 15.54 7.60 11.45
C LYS A 218 14.31 7.92 12.31
N GLU A 219 14.35 9.02 13.05
CA GLU A 219 13.25 9.50 13.90
C GLU A 219 12.12 10.19 13.12
N LYS A 220 12.36 10.48 11.84
CA LYS A 220 11.44 11.22 10.97
C LYS A 220 11.30 10.50 9.66
N ILE A 221 10.09 10.51 9.11
CA ILE A 221 9.78 9.99 7.78
C ILE A 221 8.86 10.97 7.05
N TYR A 222 9.08 11.11 5.74
CA TYR A 222 8.41 12.09 4.90
C TYR A 222 7.65 11.39 3.77
N PHE A 223 6.40 11.79 3.56
CA PHE A 223 5.53 11.33 2.50
C PHE A 223 5.03 12.50 1.65
N ASP A 224 5.19 12.43 0.34
CA ASP A 224 4.57 13.33 -0.62
C ASP A 224 3.09 12.95 -0.74
N ILE A 225 2.25 13.88 -0.31
CA ILE A 225 0.80 13.71 -0.24
C ILE A 225 0.07 14.47 -1.37
N THR A 226 0.79 14.88 -2.43
CA THR A 226 0.19 15.62 -3.55
C THR A 226 -1.04 14.91 -4.09
N ARG A 227 -0.93 13.60 -4.32
CA ARG A 227 -2.04 12.80 -4.86
C ARG A 227 -3.13 12.51 -3.83
N VAL A 228 -2.77 12.36 -2.54
CA VAL A 228 -3.72 12.22 -1.43
C VAL A 228 -4.67 13.43 -1.40
N LEU A 229 -4.12 14.65 -1.47
CA LEU A 229 -4.88 15.90 -1.47
C LEU A 229 -5.79 16.09 -2.70
N GLU A 230 -5.63 15.29 -3.75
CA GLU A 230 -6.49 15.28 -4.93
C GLU A 230 -7.60 14.23 -4.84
N LEU A 231 -7.33 13.11 -4.17
CA LEU A 231 -8.24 11.96 -4.07
C LEU A 231 -9.18 12.03 -2.88
N GLU A 232 -8.74 12.61 -1.76
CA GLU A 232 -9.48 12.63 -0.48
C GLU A 232 -10.20 13.96 -0.20
N ARG A 233 -10.63 14.68 -1.24
CA ARG A 233 -11.38 15.94 -1.10
C ARG A 233 -12.87 15.76 -0.84
#